data_AF-W4GG12-F1
#
_entry.id   AF-W4GG12-F1
#
_cell.length_a   1.000
_cell.length_b   1.000
_cell.length_c   1.000
_cell.angle_alpha   90.00
_cell.angle_beta   90.00
_cell.angle_gamma   90.00
#
_symmetry.space_group_name_H-M   'P 1'
#
loop_
_entity.id
_entity.type
_entity.pdbx_description
1 polymer ?
#
loop_
_entity_poly.entity_id
_entity_poly.type
_entity_poly.pdbx_seq_one_letter_code
_entity_poly.pdbx_strand_id
1 'polypeptide(L)'
;MAFQDAWVVDKTMFDYVSQGGGCACCGITNAMMNWDKFQQCSDWDTDDEHRELFSPWPTFIHEDVQTQRCIIRASMKQQLSSYASFRATHGDSFKSWLAALPLSAKQRAFQVPESEVLHYVAAHDCNVHGPYGIVLNAVTDQIKQFHATNYLDGRHPAEIYLEKHLHYEKGAFTVSSTFMASAEPFLSCLSYLGGPRLFPTPPNPPDEEGRST
;
A
#
# COMPACT_ATOMS: atom_id res chain seq x y z
N MET A 1 -6.42 -1.59 -21.87
CA MET A 1 -7.53 -1.92 -20.95
C MET A 1 -6.99 -1.65 -19.55
N ALA A 2 -7.53 -0.68 -18.82
CA ALA A 2 -7.12 -0.49 -17.43
C ALA A 2 -7.76 -1.61 -16.60
N PHE A 3 -6.97 -2.36 -15.83
CA PHE A 3 -7.54 -3.25 -14.82
C PHE A 3 -8.32 -2.39 -13.83
N GLN A 4 -9.63 -2.60 -13.71
CA GLN A 4 -10.44 -1.88 -12.72
C GLN A 4 -10.35 -2.61 -11.38
N ASP A 5 -10.51 -1.87 -10.27
CA ASP A 5 -10.57 -2.42 -8.91
C ASP A 5 -11.67 -3.48 -8.71
N ALA A 6 -12.63 -3.53 -9.65
CA ALA A 6 -13.63 -4.59 -9.76
C ALA A 6 -13.01 -6.00 -9.69
N TRP A 7 -11.81 -6.21 -10.24
CA TRP A 7 -11.16 -7.52 -10.14
C TRP A 7 -10.76 -7.87 -8.70
N VAL A 8 -10.27 -6.91 -7.91
CA VAL A 8 -9.92 -7.12 -6.50
C VAL A 8 -11.19 -7.43 -5.70
N VAL A 9 -12.26 -6.69 -5.99
CA VAL A 9 -13.60 -6.92 -5.40
C VAL A 9 -14.09 -8.33 -5.69
N ASP A 10 -14.10 -8.73 -6.97
CA ASP A 10 -14.63 -10.01 -7.42
C ASP A 10 -13.82 -11.18 -6.87
N LYS A 11 -12.48 -11.08 -6.92
CA LYS A 11 -11.58 -12.11 -6.37
C LYS A 11 -11.76 -12.23 -4.86
N THR A 12 -11.86 -11.12 -4.14
CA THR A 12 -12.06 -11.13 -2.69
C THR A 12 -13.38 -11.81 -2.32
N MET A 13 -14.47 -11.49 -3.02
CA MET A 13 -15.76 -12.12 -2.79
C MET A 13 -15.76 -13.60 -3.15
N PHE A 14 -15.16 -13.95 -4.30
CA PHE A 14 -15.04 -15.34 -4.73
C PHE A 14 -14.25 -16.17 -3.71
N ASP A 15 -13.09 -15.69 -3.28
CA ASP A 15 -12.24 -16.39 -2.32
C ASP A 15 -12.91 -16.49 -0.95
N TYR A 16 -13.60 -15.43 -0.49
CA TYR A 16 -14.35 -15.45 0.76
C TYR A 16 -15.48 -16.50 0.74
N VAL A 17 -16.27 -16.57 -0.35
CA VAL A 17 -17.35 -17.54 -0.49
C VAL A 17 -16.80 -18.96 -0.68
N SER A 18 -15.77 -19.12 -1.51
CA SER A 18 -15.21 -20.44 -1.88
C SER A 18 -14.41 -21.09 -0.76
N GLN A 19 -13.73 -20.29 0.08
CA GLN A 19 -13.06 -20.79 1.28
C GLN A 19 -14.04 -21.05 2.44
N GLY A 20 -15.35 -20.95 2.17
CA GLY A 20 -16.40 -21.24 3.14
C GLY A 20 -16.47 -20.18 4.23
N GLY A 21 -16.50 -18.89 3.82
CA GLY A 21 -16.65 -17.68 4.65
C GLY A 21 -17.13 -18.02 6.04
N GLY A 22 -16.17 -18.05 6.97
CA GLY A 22 -16.20 -18.89 8.16
C GLY A 22 -17.56 -18.94 8.85
N CYS A 23 -17.94 -20.13 9.32
CA CYS A 23 -19.05 -20.29 10.25
C CYS A 23 -19.02 -19.16 11.29
N ALA A 24 -20.11 -18.40 11.38
CA ALA A 24 -20.35 -17.40 12.42
C ALA A 24 -20.30 -17.97 13.86
N CYS A 25 -20.02 -19.27 14.01
CA CYS A 25 -20.03 -20.02 15.27
C CYS A 25 -18.66 -20.14 15.98
N CYS A 26 -17.52 -19.76 15.38
CA CYS A 26 -16.20 -20.08 15.97
C CYS A 26 -15.18 -18.93 16.12
N GLY A 27 -15.50 -17.67 15.83
CA GLY A 27 -14.47 -16.64 16.05
C GLY A 27 -14.67 -15.25 15.46
N ILE A 28 -15.89 -14.84 15.12
CA ILE A 28 -16.17 -13.40 15.02
C ILE A 28 -16.26 -12.86 16.45
N THR A 29 -15.15 -12.87 17.17
CA THR A 29 -14.94 -11.85 18.19
C THR A 29 -14.93 -10.56 17.39
N ASN A 30 -15.96 -9.73 17.59
CA ASN A 30 -15.94 -8.32 17.24
C ASN A 30 -14.51 -7.82 17.51
N ALA A 31 -13.70 -7.65 16.45
CA ALA A 31 -12.48 -6.90 16.57
C ALA A 31 -12.98 -5.50 16.90
N MET A 32 -13.08 -5.18 18.19
CA MET A 32 -13.44 -3.85 18.65
C MET A 32 -12.55 -2.91 17.85
N MET A 33 -13.17 -2.00 17.10
CA MET A 33 -12.45 -0.97 16.37
C MET A 33 -11.35 -0.43 17.30
N ASN A 34 -10.10 -0.53 16.84
CA ASN A 34 -8.97 -0.04 17.62
C ASN A 34 -8.98 1.49 17.55
N TRP A 35 -9.84 2.10 18.36
CA TRP A 35 -10.11 3.54 18.37
C TRP A 35 -8.84 4.36 18.56
N ASP A 36 -7.86 3.86 19.32
CA ASP A 36 -6.57 4.51 19.54
C ASP A 36 -5.70 4.57 18.27
N LYS A 37 -5.72 3.52 17.43
CA LYS A 37 -5.08 3.54 16.10
C LYS A 37 -5.90 4.35 15.10
N PHE A 38 -7.23 4.35 15.23
CA PHE A 38 -8.14 5.11 14.36
C PHE A 38 -7.91 6.61 14.48
N GLN A 39 -7.72 7.12 15.72
CA GLN A 39 -7.39 8.54 15.97
C GLN A 39 -6.03 8.98 15.41
N GLN A 40 -5.13 8.05 15.08
CA GLN A 40 -3.85 8.34 14.43
C GLN A 40 -3.98 8.46 12.89
N CYS A 41 -5.15 8.08 12.36
CA CYS A 41 -5.49 8.18 10.94
C CYS A 41 -6.31 9.46 10.71
N SER A 42 -5.65 10.62 10.66
CA SER A 42 -6.27 11.92 10.35
C SER A 42 -6.86 12.03 8.93
N ASP A 43 -6.82 10.95 8.17
CA ASP A 43 -7.12 10.78 6.75
C ASP A 43 -8.37 9.93 6.50
N TRP A 44 -9.10 9.54 7.55
CA TRP A 44 -10.42 8.92 7.39
C TRP A 44 -11.37 9.82 6.58
N ASP A 45 -11.36 11.13 6.89
CA ASP A 45 -12.20 12.13 6.24
C ASP A 45 -11.72 12.49 4.80
N THR A 46 -10.55 12.02 4.37
CA THR A 46 -10.00 12.27 3.02
C THR A 46 -10.01 11.05 2.11
N ASP A 47 -10.25 9.85 2.64
CA ASP A 47 -10.77 8.77 1.79
C ASP A 47 -12.17 9.19 1.37
N ASP A 48 -12.43 9.14 0.07
CA ASP A 48 -13.62 9.68 -0.59
C ASP A 48 -14.87 8.94 -0.09
N GLU A 49 -15.38 9.35 1.08
CA GLU A 49 -16.51 8.77 1.79
C GLU A 49 -17.72 8.65 0.85
N HIS A 50 -17.84 9.58 -0.10
CA HIS A 50 -18.83 9.60 -1.17
C HIS A 50 -18.66 8.49 -2.22
N ARG A 51 -17.44 8.05 -2.53
CA ARG A 51 -17.21 6.86 -3.38
C ARG A 51 -17.34 5.56 -2.60
N GLU A 52 -17.02 5.55 -1.32
CA GLU A 52 -17.10 4.35 -0.47
C GLU A 52 -18.52 4.02 0.01
N LEU A 53 -19.45 4.99 -0.02
CA LEU A 53 -20.89 4.81 0.21
C LEU A 53 -21.55 3.73 -0.66
N PHE A 54 -20.95 3.37 -1.81
CA PHE A 54 -21.45 2.35 -2.73
C PHE A 54 -20.55 1.11 -2.80
N SER A 55 -19.98 0.71 -1.66
CA SER A 55 -19.20 -0.53 -1.58
C SER A 55 -20.02 -1.74 -2.08
N PRO A 56 -19.46 -2.56 -2.99
CA PRO A 56 -20.10 -3.79 -3.46
C PRO A 56 -20.05 -4.93 -2.43
N TRP A 57 -19.33 -4.74 -1.31
CA TRP A 57 -19.18 -5.74 -0.27
C TRP A 57 -20.26 -5.66 0.81
N PRO A 58 -20.63 -6.79 1.44
CA PRO A 58 -21.43 -6.78 2.67
C PRO A 58 -20.83 -5.86 3.74
N THR A 59 -21.68 -5.21 4.53
CA THR A 59 -21.29 -4.19 5.52
C THR A 59 -20.16 -4.65 6.44
N PHE A 60 -20.21 -5.88 6.96
CA PHE A 60 -19.18 -6.39 7.87
C PHE A 60 -17.80 -6.61 7.20
N ILE A 61 -17.77 -7.01 5.92
CA ILE A 61 -16.52 -7.13 5.14
C ILE A 61 -15.96 -5.74 4.91
N HIS A 62 -16.83 -4.81 4.52
CA HIS A 62 -16.45 -3.42 4.31
C HIS A 62 -15.84 -2.82 5.59
N GLU A 63 -16.51 -2.95 6.74
CA GLU A 63 -16.02 -2.45 8.04
C GLU A 63 -14.69 -3.08 8.47
N ASP A 64 -14.51 -4.39 8.30
CA ASP A 64 -13.24 -5.08 8.60
C ASP A 64 -12.11 -4.57 7.70
N VAL A 65 -12.36 -4.48 6.39
CA VAL A 65 -11.39 -3.99 5.41
C VAL A 65 -10.97 -2.56 5.75
N GLN A 66 -11.92 -1.68 6.07
CA GLN A 66 -11.61 -0.31 6.44
C GLN A 66 -10.78 -0.24 7.73
N THR A 67 -11.18 -0.98 8.76
CA THR A 67 -10.47 -1.01 10.04
C THR A 67 -9.01 -1.45 9.85
N GLN A 68 -8.79 -2.52 9.08
CA GLN A 68 -7.46 -3.08 8.84
C GLN A 68 -6.59 -2.17 7.94
N ARG A 69 -7.18 -1.51 6.93
CA ARG A 69 -6.50 -0.47 6.14
C ARG A 69 -5.96 0.64 7.03
N CYS A 70 -6.78 1.14 7.95
CA CYS A 70 -6.37 2.18 8.91
C CYS A 70 -5.23 1.70 9.81
N ILE A 71 -5.33 0.49 10.37
CA ILE A 71 -4.29 -0.07 11.25
C ILE A 71 -2.94 -0.17 10.54
N ILE A 72 -2.93 -0.66 9.30
CA ILE A 72 -1.70 -0.76 8.50
C ILE A 72 -1.16 0.62 8.18
N ARG A 73 -1.99 1.56 7.72
CA ARG A 73 -1.58 2.93 7.42
C ARG A 73 -0.96 3.61 8.64
N ALA A 74 -1.61 3.51 9.81
CA ALA A 74 -1.08 4.06 11.05
C ALA A 74 0.29 3.46 11.41
N SER A 75 0.41 2.14 11.33
CA SER A 75 1.68 1.44 11.61
C SER A 75 2.79 1.87 10.64
N MET A 76 2.49 1.98 9.35
CA MET A 76 3.45 2.40 8.33
C MET A 76 3.81 3.89 8.45
N LYS A 77 2.85 4.76 8.81
CA LYS A 77 3.07 6.19 9.07
C LYS A 77 4.14 6.42 10.13
N GLN A 78 4.17 5.60 11.19
CA GLN A 78 5.18 5.69 12.24
C GLN A 78 6.61 5.45 11.72
N GLN A 79 6.77 4.73 10.60
CA GLN A 79 8.07 4.45 10.00
C GLN A 79 8.57 5.56 9.07
N LEU A 80 7.72 6.52 8.67
CA LEU A 80 8.08 7.54 7.69
C LEU A 80 9.23 8.44 8.16
N SER A 81 9.28 8.77 9.46
CA SER A 81 10.37 9.54 10.05
C SER A 81 11.72 8.81 9.94
N SER A 82 11.73 7.49 10.15
CA SER A 82 12.90 6.64 9.97
C SER A 82 13.40 6.65 8.52
N TYR A 83 12.49 6.52 7.54
CA TYR A 83 12.84 6.59 6.12
C TYR A 83 13.37 7.96 5.71
N ALA A 84 12.75 9.04 6.20
CA ALA A 84 13.21 10.41 5.96
C ALA A 84 14.61 10.64 6.54
N SER A 85 14.85 10.20 7.77
CA SER A 85 16.15 10.29 8.45
C SER A 85 17.22 9.48 7.72
N PHE A 86 16.90 8.24 7.30
CA PHE A 86 17.79 7.42 6.49
C PHE A 86 18.19 8.13 5.20
N ARG A 87 17.22 8.68 4.46
CA ARG A 87 17.50 9.39 3.20
C ARG A 87 18.40 10.60 3.43
N ALA A 88 18.10 11.42 4.45
CA ALA A 88 18.87 12.62 4.76
C ALA A 88 20.31 12.30 5.20
N THR A 89 20.49 11.24 5.99
CA THR A 89 21.78 10.92 6.63
C THR A 89 22.65 10.00 5.76
N HIS A 90 22.03 9.07 5.04
CA HIS A 90 22.72 7.98 4.36
C HIS A 90 22.49 7.95 2.85
N GLY A 91 21.65 8.83 2.29
CA GLY A 91 21.30 8.84 0.87
C GLY A 91 22.51 8.86 -0.07
N ASP A 92 23.48 9.74 0.16
CA ASP A 92 24.66 9.86 -0.71
C ASP A 92 25.63 8.68 -0.57
N SER A 93 25.81 8.19 0.66
CA SER A 93 26.57 6.97 0.93
C SER A 93 25.92 5.76 0.26
N PHE A 94 24.59 5.67 0.29
CA PHE A 94 23.83 4.63 -0.38
C PHE A 94 23.98 4.69 -1.90
N LYS A 95 23.93 5.88 -2.52
CA LYS A 95 24.18 6.06 -3.95
C LYS A 95 25.56 5.52 -4.34
N SER A 96 26.58 5.91 -3.58
CA SER A 96 27.97 5.50 -3.81
C SER A 96 28.15 3.99 -3.65
N TRP A 97 27.58 3.41 -2.59
CA TRP A 97 27.58 1.98 -2.33
C TRP A 97 26.88 1.20 -3.46
N LEU A 98 25.67 1.61 -3.85
CA LEU A 98 24.92 0.93 -4.89
C LEU A 98 25.67 1.00 -6.22
N ALA A 99 26.24 2.15 -6.58
CA ALA A 99 27.02 2.31 -7.81
C ALA A 99 28.23 1.36 -7.88
N ALA A 100 28.87 1.09 -6.75
CA ALA A 100 30.03 0.20 -6.67
C ALA A 100 29.70 -1.29 -6.77
N LEU A 101 28.43 -1.68 -6.57
CA LEU A 101 28.04 -3.09 -6.60
C LEU A 101 27.93 -3.65 -8.04
N PRO A 102 28.34 -4.91 -8.26
CA PRO A 102 28.04 -5.60 -9.52
C PRO A 102 26.52 -5.82 -9.65
N LEU A 103 26.01 -5.92 -10.88
CA LEU A 103 24.58 -6.05 -11.16
C LEU A 103 23.91 -7.21 -10.41
N SER A 104 24.60 -8.35 -10.29
CA SER A 104 24.08 -9.52 -9.57
C SER A 104 23.94 -9.28 -8.07
N ALA A 105 24.80 -8.47 -7.46
CA ALA A 105 24.66 -8.07 -6.07
C ALA A 105 23.52 -7.07 -5.87
N LYS A 106 23.34 -6.14 -6.82
CA LYS A 106 22.18 -5.22 -6.83
C LYS A 106 20.87 -5.99 -6.90
N GLN A 107 20.75 -6.93 -7.84
CA GLN A 107 19.57 -7.78 -8.02
C GLN A 107 19.19 -8.51 -6.73
N ARG A 108 20.19 -9.05 -6.02
CA ARG A 108 19.97 -9.74 -4.75
C ARG A 108 19.52 -8.78 -3.64
N ALA A 109 20.10 -7.58 -3.57
CA ALA A 109 19.78 -6.60 -2.54
C ALA A 109 18.33 -6.07 -2.64
N PHE A 110 17.73 -6.10 -3.83
CA PHE A 110 16.36 -5.65 -4.08
C PHE A 110 15.37 -6.81 -4.29
N GLN A 111 15.77 -8.04 -3.96
CA GLN A 111 14.88 -9.19 -4.03
C GLN A 111 14.09 -9.32 -2.72
N VAL A 112 12.77 -9.36 -2.83
CA VAL A 112 11.86 -9.54 -1.69
C VAL A 112 10.99 -10.77 -1.94
N PRO A 113 11.19 -11.88 -1.20
CA PRO A 113 10.29 -13.02 -1.26
C PRO A 113 8.85 -12.62 -0.94
N GLU A 114 7.87 -13.23 -1.59
CA GLU A 114 6.45 -12.92 -1.33
C GLU A 114 6.07 -13.11 0.14
N SER A 115 6.61 -14.16 0.77
CA SER A 115 6.39 -14.46 2.19
C SER A 115 6.85 -13.34 3.11
N GLU A 116 7.89 -12.59 2.73
CA GLU A 116 8.41 -11.47 3.52
C GLU A 116 7.45 -10.28 3.53
N VAL A 117 6.61 -10.10 2.49
CA VAL A 117 5.63 -9.00 2.46
C VAL A 117 4.59 -9.19 3.57
N LEU A 118 4.01 -10.38 3.66
CA LEU A 118 3.04 -10.71 4.70
C LEU A 118 3.70 -10.77 6.08
N HIS A 119 4.92 -11.31 6.17
CA HIS A 119 5.69 -11.31 7.42
C HIS A 119 5.93 -9.88 7.90
N TYR A 120 6.38 -8.98 7.03
CA TYR A 120 6.65 -7.60 7.38
C TYR A 120 5.40 -6.91 7.95
N VAL A 121 4.24 -7.11 7.33
CA VAL A 121 2.96 -6.58 7.82
C VAL A 121 2.63 -7.18 9.20
N ALA A 122 2.77 -8.49 9.38
CA ALA A 122 2.52 -9.15 10.65
C ALA A 122 3.47 -8.69 11.78
N ALA A 123 4.75 -8.48 11.47
CA ALA A 123 5.78 -8.07 12.42
C ALA A 123 5.65 -6.61 12.89
N HIS A 124 4.90 -5.77 12.17
CA HIS A 124 4.64 -4.38 12.55
C HIS A 124 3.24 -4.22 13.19
N ASP A 125 2.82 -5.19 13.99
CA ASP A 125 1.57 -5.21 14.76
C ASP A 125 0.33 -4.81 13.94
N CYS A 126 0.31 -5.17 12.65
CA CYS A 126 -0.86 -4.88 11.82
C CYS A 126 -1.98 -5.90 12.02
N ASN A 127 -1.73 -6.99 12.77
CA ASN A 127 -2.69 -8.07 13.11
C ASN A 127 -3.71 -8.35 11.98
N VAL A 128 -3.18 -8.60 10.78
CA VAL A 128 -4.01 -8.81 9.59
C VAL A 128 -4.73 -10.15 9.71
N HIS A 129 -6.05 -10.09 9.73
CA HIS A 129 -6.92 -11.26 9.82
C HIS A 129 -8.22 -11.03 9.06
N GLY A 130 -8.99 -12.10 8.89
CA GLY A 130 -10.33 -12.00 8.33
C GLY A 130 -10.36 -11.60 6.84
N PRO A 131 -11.46 -10.98 6.39
CA PRO A 131 -11.64 -10.54 5.01
C PRO A 131 -10.48 -9.71 4.44
N TYR A 132 -9.84 -8.87 5.25
CA TYR A 132 -8.72 -8.07 4.77
C TYR A 132 -7.50 -8.90 4.33
N GLY A 133 -7.25 -10.07 4.93
CA GLY A 133 -6.19 -10.97 4.46
C GLY A 133 -6.40 -11.44 3.02
N ILE A 134 -7.66 -11.64 2.62
CA ILE A 134 -8.04 -12.00 1.25
C ILE A 134 -7.79 -10.81 0.31
N VAL A 135 -8.18 -9.60 0.73
CA VAL A 135 -7.90 -8.36 -0.03
C VAL A 135 -6.39 -8.19 -0.23
N LEU A 136 -5.58 -8.38 0.81
CA LEU A 136 -4.14 -8.24 0.73
C LEU A 136 -3.52 -9.25 -0.25
N ASN A 137 -4.01 -10.48 -0.28
CA ASN A 137 -3.58 -11.47 -1.27
C ASN A 137 -4.01 -11.09 -2.70
N ALA A 138 -5.25 -10.61 -2.88
CA ALA A 138 -5.72 -10.13 -4.18
C ALA A 138 -4.88 -8.95 -4.69
N VAL A 139 -4.61 -7.96 -3.85
CA VAL A 139 -3.74 -6.82 -4.17
C VAL A 139 -2.32 -7.28 -4.47
N THR A 140 -1.78 -8.23 -3.70
CA THR A 140 -0.45 -8.81 -3.95
C THR A 140 -0.40 -9.47 -5.33
N ASP A 141 -1.41 -10.25 -5.69
CA ASP A 141 -1.56 -10.85 -7.03
C ASP A 141 -1.65 -9.79 -8.15
N GLN A 142 -2.32 -8.67 -7.90
CA GLN A 142 -2.36 -7.54 -8.83
C GLN A 142 -0.98 -6.91 -9.03
N ILE A 143 -0.24 -6.69 -7.93
CA ILE A 143 1.11 -6.09 -7.94
C ILE A 143 2.08 -6.96 -8.76
N LYS A 144 1.98 -8.29 -8.66
CA LYS A 144 2.77 -9.22 -9.48
C LYS A 144 2.62 -8.97 -10.99
N GLN A 145 1.51 -8.36 -11.40
CA GLN A 145 1.14 -8.15 -12.80
C GLN A 145 1.17 -6.67 -13.23
N PHE A 146 1.71 -5.75 -12.44
CA PHE A 146 1.69 -4.31 -12.77
C PHE A 146 2.33 -3.95 -14.12
N HIS A 147 3.41 -4.65 -14.49
CA HIS A 147 4.02 -4.51 -15.81
C HIS A 147 3.02 -4.78 -16.97
N ALA A 148 1.96 -5.55 -16.74
CA ALA A 148 0.92 -5.89 -17.70
C ALA A 148 -0.38 -5.09 -17.51
N THR A 149 -0.71 -4.67 -16.28
CA THR A 149 -2.05 -4.13 -15.97
C THR A 149 -2.26 -2.69 -16.44
N ASN A 150 -1.18 -1.92 -16.63
CA ASN A 150 -1.23 -0.47 -16.93
C ASN A 150 -2.25 0.26 -16.04
N TYR A 151 -2.37 -0.16 -14.78
CA TYR A 151 -3.24 0.48 -13.81
C TYR A 151 -2.87 1.97 -13.71
N LEU A 152 -3.85 2.85 -13.53
CA LEU A 152 -3.68 4.31 -13.46
C LEU A 152 -4.53 4.86 -12.32
N ASP A 153 -3.90 5.17 -11.19
CA ASP A 153 -4.59 5.76 -10.03
C ASP A 153 -3.67 6.72 -9.30
N GLY A 154 -3.92 8.04 -9.36
CA GLY A 154 -3.41 9.09 -8.45
C GLY A 154 -1.93 9.13 -8.04
N ARG A 155 -1.09 8.26 -8.60
CA ARG A 155 0.25 7.91 -8.12
C ARG A 155 1.28 8.92 -8.56
N HIS A 156 2.27 9.11 -7.72
CA HIS A 156 3.42 9.93 -8.04
C HIS A 156 4.24 9.27 -9.17
N PRO A 157 4.88 10.03 -10.08
CA PRO A 157 5.75 9.48 -11.12
C PRO A 157 6.80 8.47 -10.64
N ALA A 158 7.30 8.63 -9.42
CA ALA A 158 8.25 7.70 -8.80
C ALA A 158 7.65 6.30 -8.55
N GLU A 159 6.39 6.23 -8.11
CA GLU A 159 5.67 4.97 -7.91
C GLU A 159 5.39 4.30 -9.25
N ILE A 160 4.89 5.06 -10.23
CA ILE A 160 4.65 4.57 -11.60
C ILE A 160 5.94 4.01 -12.22
N TYR A 161 7.07 4.65 -11.94
CA TYR A 161 8.36 4.18 -12.41
C TYR A 161 8.76 2.85 -11.76
N LEU A 162 8.62 2.72 -10.43
CA LEU A 162 8.85 1.45 -9.73
C LEU A 162 7.98 0.34 -10.31
N GLU A 163 6.69 0.55 -10.47
CA GLU A 163 5.73 -0.46 -10.94
C GLU A 163 6.05 -0.98 -12.34
N LYS A 164 6.47 -0.09 -13.26
CA LYS A 164 6.90 -0.47 -14.61
C LYS A 164 8.12 -1.38 -14.61
N HIS A 165 8.94 -1.28 -13.58
CA HIS A 165 10.18 -2.01 -13.43
C HIS A 165 10.10 -3.13 -12.39
N LEU A 166 8.95 -3.29 -11.73
CA LEU A 166 8.69 -4.33 -10.76
C LEU A 166 8.26 -5.60 -11.48
N HIS A 167 8.94 -6.69 -11.14
CA HIS A 167 8.68 -8.01 -11.69
C HIS A 167 8.50 -9.01 -10.57
N TYR A 168 7.78 -10.09 -10.86
CA TYR A 168 7.63 -11.21 -9.96
C TYR A 168 8.17 -12.47 -10.62
N GLU A 169 9.24 -13.03 -10.06
CA GLU A 169 9.94 -14.18 -10.61
C GLU A 169 10.32 -15.15 -9.49
N LYS A 170 10.04 -16.45 -9.69
CA LYS A 170 10.48 -17.53 -8.78
C LYS A 170 10.12 -17.31 -7.30
N GLY A 171 8.93 -16.77 -7.02
CA GLY A 171 8.46 -16.57 -5.64
C GLY A 171 8.88 -15.24 -5.01
N ALA A 172 9.51 -14.33 -5.75
CA ALA A 172 10.02 -13.07 -5.22
C ALA A 172 9.72 -11.88 -6.14
N PHE A 173 9.48 -10.73 -5.52
CA PHE A 173 9.52 -9.43 -6.16
C PHE A 173 10.97 -9.06 -6.46
N THR A 174 11.18 -8.54 -7.66
CA THR A 174 12.47 -8.08 -8.17
C THR A 174 12.28 -6.80 -8.97
N VAL A 175 13.37 -6.08 -9.24
CA VAL A 175 13.35 -4.89 -10.09
C VAL A 175 14.27 -5.06 -11.29
N SER A 176 13.89 -4.46 -12.43
CA SER A 176 14.69 -4.53 -13.65
C SER A 176 16.09 -3.90 -13.49
N SER A 177 17.03 -4.30 -14.34
CA SER A 177 18.39 -3.72 -14.37
C SER A 177 18.39 -2.21 -14.62
N THR A 178 17.43 -1.71 -15.40
CA THR A 178 17.26 -0.26 -15.66
C THR A 178 16.96 0.50 -14.38
N PHE A 179 16.08 -0.01 -13.53
CA PHE A 179 15.77 0.61 -12.25
C PHE A 179 17.00 0.64 -11.33
N MET A 180 17.80 -0.42 -11.34
CA MET A 180 19.03 -0.55 -10.53
C MET A 180 20.26 0.16 -11.12
N ALA A 181 20.13 0.79 -12.28
CA ALA A 181 21.23 1.54 -12.88
C ALA A 181 21.65 2.73 -12.00
N SER A 182 20.70 3.28 -11.23
CA SER A 182 20.91 4.37 -10.28
C SER A 182 20.14 4.12 -8.98
N ALA A 183 20.58 4.74 -7.88
CA ALA A 183 19.84 4.75 -6.62
C ALA A 183 18.70 5.79 -6.60
N GLU A 184 18.71 6.76 -7.53
CA GLU A 184 17.73 7.85 -7.54
C GLU A 184 16.26 7.39 -7.63
N PRO A 185 15.89 6.39 -8.45
CA PRO A 185 14.51 5.90 -8.48
C PRO A 185 14.05 5.39 -7.12
N PHE A 186 14.88 4.58 -6.43
CA PHE A 186 14.58 4.06 -5.11
C PHE A 186 14.48 5.17 -4.05
N LEU A 187 15.45 6.08 -4.01
CA LEU A 187 15.43 7.21 -3.07
C LEU A 187 14.26 8.17 -3.33
N SER A 188 13.84 8.30 -4.59
CA SER A 188 12.63 9.04 -4.95
C SER A 188 11.41 8.35 -4.37
N CYS A 189 11.26 7.03 -4.50
CA CYS A 189 10.17 6.30 -3.84
C CYS A 189 10.10 6.56 -2.33
N LEU A 190 11.24 6.59 -1.62
CA LEU A 190 11.28 6.91 -0.19
C LEU A 190 10.71 8.29 0.16
N SER A 191 10.80 9.24 -0.77
CA SER A 191 10.32 10.62 -0.58
C SER A 191 8.80 10.73 -0.62
N TYR A 192 8.18 9.78 -1.31
CA TYR A 192 6.74 9.70 -1.54
C TYR A 192 6.15 8.49 -0.82
N LEU A 193 6.91 7.81 0.06
CA LEU A 193 6.37 6.76 0.91
C LEU A 193 5.24 7.37 1.73
N GLY A 194 4.04 6.81 1.54
CA GLY A 194 2.81 7.32 2.10
C GLY A 194 1.90 8.07 1.13
N GLY A 195 2.35 8.39 -0.08
CA GLY A 195 1.53 9.01 -1.10
C GLY A 195 1.01 10.41 -0.76
N PRO A 196 0.28 11.05 -1.68
CA PRO A 196 -0.33 12.37 -1.45
C PRO A 196 -1.47 12.33 -0.41
N ARG A 197 -2.00 11.15 -0.08
CA ARG A 197 -3.13 10.97 0.86
C ARG A 197 -2.72 10.79 2.33
N LEU A 198 -1.43 10.62 2.63
CA LEU A 198 -0.94 10.61 4.03
C LEU A 198 -0.35 11.96 4.47
N PHE A 199 -0.44 12.99 3.63
CA PHE A 199 -0.13 14.38 4.01
C PHE A 199 -1.43 15.13 4.36
N PRO A 200 -1.37 16.09 5.30
CA PRO A 200 -2.52 16.93 5.60
C PRO A 200 -2.97 17.68 4.34
N THR A 201 -4.28 17.69 4.10
CA THR A 201 -4.90 18.57 3.10
C THR A 201 -4.40 19.99 3.37
N PRO A 202 -3.91 20.73 2.36
CA PRO A 202 -3.60 22.14 2.56
C PRO A 202 -4.84 22.84 3.14
N PRO A 203 -4.68 23.78 4.09
CA PRO A 203 -5.82 24.49 4.66
C PRO A 203 -6.63 25.09 3.51
N ASN A 204 -7.96 24.96 3.59
CA ASN A 204 -8.84 25.57 2.61
C ASN A 204 -8.41 27.03 2.41
N PRO A 205 -8.22 27.49 1.15
CA PRO A 205 -8.07 28.92 0.93
C PRO A 205 -9.26 29.60 1.61
N PRO A 206 -9.04 30.70 2.34
CA PRO A 206 -10.13 31.39 3.03
C PRO A 206 -11.23 31.66 2.01
N ASP A 207 -12.48 31.35 2.39
CA ASP A 207 -13.64 31.61 1.56
C ASP A 207 -13.51 33.02 0.98
N GLU A 208 -13.51 33.14 -0.35
CA GLU A 208 -13.71 34.44 -0.97
C GLU A 208 -15.13 34.89 -0.60
N GLU A 209 -15.25 35.53 0.57
CA GLU A 209 -16.37 36.37 0.93
C GLU A 209 -16.55 37.40 -0.19
N GLY A 210 -17.52 37.15 -1.07
CA GLY A 210 -18.03 38.17 -1.97
C GLY A 210 -18.06 37.80 -3.45
N ARG A 211 -18.89 36.82 -3.82
CA ARG A 211 -19.70 36.95 -5.04
C ARG A 211 -21.16 36.70 -4.72
N SER A 212 -21.78 37.72 -4.13
CA SER A 212 -23.21 37.95 -4.29
C SER A 212 -23.43 38.61 -5.65
N THR A 213 -24.34 37.99 -6.41
CA THR A 213 -25.16 38.49 -7.54
C THR A 213 -24.95 39.91 -8.02
#